data_AF-A0A7V4QEL0-F1
#
_entry.id   AF-A0A7V4QEL0-F1
#
_cell.length_a   1.000
_cell.length_b   1.000
_cell.length_c   1.000
_cell.angle_alpha   90.00
_cell.angle_beta   90.00
_cell.angle_gamma   90.00
#
_symmetry.space_group_name_H-M   'P 1'
#
loop_
_entity.id
_entity.type
_entity.pdbx_description
1 polymer ?
#
loop_
_entity_poly.entity_id
_entity_poly.type
_entity_poly.pdbx_seq_one_letter_code
_entity_poly.pdbx_strand_id
1 'polypeptide(L)'
;MRLTINLTSEGKIKLPKSYNHILQGFIYEHLLDPVLRKFLHNKGFAYEKRKFKLFTFSRLLGKFNCLDDGFEFIPPVELIISSPKNEILQSLVEGFFKKEEILLGENRVFIESISLTPKINFDKEVIIKMLSPVTVYSTLQKSDGSKKTYYYSPFEEEFNKMIRENLRKKYEANFL
;
A
#
# COMPACT_ATOMS: atom_id res chain seq x y z
N MET A 1 1.56 -6.16 -11.84
CA MET A 1 0.50 -5.38 -12.50
C MET A 1 0.02 -4.29 -11.55
N ARG A 2 -0.79 -3.37 -12.02
CA ARG A 2 -1.37 -2.31 -11.18
C ARG A 2 -2.88 -2.33 -11.32
N LEU A 3 -3.56 -2.34 -10.19
CA LEU A 3 -5.00 -2.21 -10.07
C LEU A 3 -5.32 -0.77 -9.69
N THR A 4 -6.20 -0.13 -10.42
CA THR A 4 -6.71 1.21 -10.12
C THR A 4 -8.20 1.09 -9.81
N ILE A 5 -8.58 1.50 -8.60
CA ILE A 5 -9.95 1.41 -8.08
C ILE A 5 -10.48 2.83 -7.93
N ASN A 6 -11.53 3.16 -8.66
CA ASN A 6 -12.28 4.40 -8.48
C ASN A 6 -13.41 4.16 -7.48
N LEU A 7 -13.34 4.87 -6.36
CA LEU A 7 -14.32 4.83 -5.28
C LEU A 7 -15.17 6.09 -5.34
N THR A 8 -16.48 5.91 -5.29
CA THR A 8 -17.46 6.98 -5.17
C THR A 8 -18.26 6.84 -3.87
N SER A 9 -18.99 7.86 -3.47
CA SER A 9 -19.89 7.84 -2.31
C SER A 9 -20.94 8.94 -2.44
N GLU A 10 -22.07 8.78 -1.75
CA GLU A 10 -23.15 9.79 -1.75
C GLU A 10 -22.69 11.12 -1.14
N GLY A 11 -21.85 11.05 -0.10
CA GLY A 11 -21.26 12.19 0.59
C GLY A 11 -19.75 12.24 0.45
N LYS A 12 -19.14 13.25 1.08
CA LYS A 12 -17.68 13.37 1.17
C LYS A 12 -17.10 12.27 2.06
N ILE A 13 -15.89 11.81 1.75
CA ILE A 13 -15.18 10.77 2.51
C ILE A 13 -14.27 11.46 3.53
N LYS A 14 -14.52 11.23 4.82
CA LYS A 14 -13.74 11.81 5.91
C LYS A 14 -12.77 10.80 6.47
N LEU A 15 -11.49 11.16 6.54
CA LEU A 15 -10.43 10.29 7.04
C LEU A 15 -9.46 11.05 7.93
N PRO A 16 -8.99 10.47 9.05
CA PRO A 16 -8.02 11.12 9.94
C PRO A 16 -6.65 11.26 9.27
N LYS A 17 -5.78 12.15 9.78
CA LYS A 17 -4.43 12.37 9.20
C LYS A 17 -3.62 11.09 8.99
N SER A 18 -3.78 10.11 9.89
CA SER A 18 -3.07 8.83 9.87
C SER A 18 -3.81 7.70 9.14
N TYR A 19 -4.66 7.99 8.15
CA TYR A 19 -5.57 7.00 7.51
C TYR A 19 -4.91 5.83 6.77
N ASN A 20 -3.58 5.77 6.62
CA ASN A 20 -2.92 4.67 5.90
C ASN A 20 -3.25 3.29 6.50
N HIS A 21 -3.46 3.19 7.81
CA HIS A 21 -3.89 1.95 8.46
C HIS A 21 -5.33 1.56 8.09
N ILE A 22 -6.20 2.55 7.83
CA ILE A 22 -7.57 2.34 7.34
C ILE A 22 -7.51 1.78 5.92
N LEU A 23 -6.69 2.36 5.04
CA LEU A 23 -6.48 1.82 3.69
C LEU A 23 -5.88 0.41 3.72
N GLN A 24 -4.95 0.15 4.63
CA GLN A 24 -4.40 -1.19 4.81
C GLN A 24 -5.49 -2.17 5.25
N GLY A 25 -6.30 -1.83 6.25
CA GLY A 25 -7.43 -2.63 6.71
C GLY A 25 -8.41 -2.92 5.58
N PHE A 26 -8.80 -1.87 4.85
CA PHE A 26 -9.64 -1.94 3.66
C PHE A 26 -9.12 -2.97 2.65
N ILE A 27 -7.83 -2.94 2.31
CA ILE A 27 -7.24 -3.90 1.37
C ILE A 27 -7.31 -5.33 1.93
N TYR A 28 -6.92 -5.55 3.20
CA TYR A 28 -6.93 -6.91 3.78
C TYR A 28 -8.35 -7.49 3.91
N GLU A 29 -9.34 -6.65 4.21
CA GLU A 29 -10.74 -7.05 4.35
C GLU A 29 -11.33 -7.55 3.02
N HIS A 30 -10.82 -7.04 1.89
CA HIS A 30 -11.24 -7.40 0.55
C HIS A 30 -10.34 -8.44 -0.13
N LEU A 31 -9.31 -8.96 0.53
CA LEU A 31 -8.60 -10.16 0.07
C LEU A 31 -9.50 -11.38 0.29
N LEU A 32 -10.20 -11.84 -0.74
CA LEU A 32 -11.21 -12.88 -0.62
C LEU A 32 -10.64 -14.22 -0.15
N ASP A 33 -9.49 -14.64 -0.68
CA ASP A 33 -8.91 -15.95 -0.41
C ASP A 33 -8.41 -15.98 1.05
N PRO A 34 -9.04 -16.77 1.94
CA PRO A 34 -8.66 -16.83 3.35
C PRO A 34 -7.25 -17.40 3.56
N VAL A 35 -6.81 -18.30 2.68
CA VAL A 35 -5.48 -18.88 2.70
C VAL A 35 -4.46 -17.82 2.32
N LEU A 36 -4.70 -17.09 1.23
CA LEU A 36 -3.84 -15.98 0.80
C LEU A 36 -3.80 -14.87 1.85
N ARG A 37 -4.95 -14.49 2.42
CA ARG A 37 -5.05 -13.50 3.50
C ARG A 37 -4.21 -13.90 4.71
N LYS A 38 -4.35 -15.16 5.17
CA LYS A 38 -3.59 -15.71 6.31
C LYS A 38 -2.10 -15.82 5.98
N PHE A 39 -1.75 -16.24 4.76
CA PHE A 39 -0.38 -16.30 4.28
C PHE A 39 0.25 -14.92 4.27
N LEU A 40 -0.38 -13.94 3.62
CA LEU A 40 0.09 -12.57 3.58
C LEU A 40 0.20 -12.00 4.98
N HIS A 41 -0.79 -12.14 5.85
CA HIS A 41 -0.73 -11.59 7.21
C HIS A 41 0.43 -12.19 8.04
N ASN A 42 0.58 -13.52 8.07
CA ASN A 42 1.45 -14.20 9.04
C ASN A 42 2.84 -14.60 8.50
N LYS A 43 2.91 -14.93 7.22
CA LYS A 43 4.12 -15.48 6.58
C LYS A 43 4.72 -14.51 5.58
N GLY A 44 3.95 -14.12 4.56
CA GLY A 44 4.48 -13.41 3.40
C GLY A 44 5.59 -14.20 2.70
N PHE A 45 6.27 -13.52 1.78
CA PHE A 45 7.41 -14.02 1.01
C PHE A 45 8.69 -13.83 1.82
N ALA A 46 9.27 -14.95 2.25
CA ALA A 46 10.40 -14.95 3.15
C ALA A 46 11.71 -14.71 2.40
N TYR A 47 12.59 -13.93 3.01
CA TYR A 47 13.98 -13.80 2.62
C TYR A 47 14.82 -13.66 3.88
N GLU A 48 15.63 -14.68 4.17
CA GLU A 48 16.33 -14.81 5.44
C GLU A 48 15.35 -14.64 6.63
N LYS A 49 15.54 -13.61 7.45
CA LYS A 49 14.70 -13.27 8.61
C LYS A 49 13.55 -12.31 8.26
N ARG A 50 13.47 -11.81 7.02
CA ARG A 50 12.46 -10.84 6.59
C ARG A 50 11.27 -11.52 5.90
N LYS A 51 10.11 -10.91 6.06
CA LYS A 51 8.83 -11.34 5.49
C LYS A 51 8.23 -10.20 4.68
N PHE A 52 8.20 -10.32 3.36
CA PHE A 52 7.64 -9.31 2.47
C PHE A 52 6.21 -9.65 2.09
N LYS A 53 5.32 -8.66 2.01
CA LYS A 53 3.94 -8.89 1.54
C LYS A 53 3.82 -8.86 0.01
N LEU A 54 4.83 -8.29 -0.66
CA LEU A 54 4.88 -8.09 -2.11
C LEU A 54 3.62 -7.42 -2.69
N PHE A 55 3.09 -6.40 -2.01
CA PHE A 55 2.19 -5.43 -2.61
C PHE A 55 2.45 -4.05 -2.02
N THR A 56 1.98 -3.01 -2.70
CA THR A 56 2.00 -1.62 -2.24
C THR A 56 0.72 -0.91 -2.69
N PHE A 57 0.42 0.23 -2.08
CA PHE A 57 -0.74 1.04 -2.41
C PHE A 57 -0.41 2.53 -2.30
N SER A 58 -1.13 3.34 -3.07
CA SER A 58 -1.05 4.80 -3.04
C SER A 58 -1.76 5.38 -1.80
N ARG A 59 -1.59 6.68 -1.58
CA ARG A 59 -2.62 7.45 -0.85
C ARG A 59 -3.92 7.45 -1.66
N LEU A 60 -5.02 7.92 -1.08
CA LEU A 60 -6.18 8.28 -1.89
C LEU A 60 -5.81 9.47 -2.77
N LEU A 61 -6.07 9.34 -4.07
CA LEU A 61 -5.83 10.36 -5.07
C LEU A 61 -7.18 10.97 -5.46
N GLY A 62 -7.26 12.29 -5.54
CA GLY A 62 -8.50 12.99 -5.82
C GLY A 62 -8.51 14.37 -5.23
N LYS A 63 -9.65 15.06 -5.34
CA LYS A 63 -9.84 16.37 -4.72
C LYS A 63 -10.09 16.18 -3.22
N PHE A 64 -9.43 16.97 -2.39
CA PHE A 64 -9.66 16.94 -0.95
C PHE A 64 -9.37 18.28 -0.29
N ASN A 65 -10.01 18.50 0.85
CA ASN A 65 -9.70 19.59 1.77
C ASN A 65 -8.89 19.04 2.93
N CYS A 66 -7.86 19.78 3.35
CA CYS A 66 -7.18 19.53 4.62
C CYS A 66 -8.00 20.13 5.75
N LEU A 67 -8.28 19.33 6.78
CA LEU A 67 -8.89 19.75 8.03
C LEU A 67 -7.85 19.66 9.16
N ASP A 68 -8.17 20.21 10.32
CA ASP A 68 -7.28 20.16 11.49
C ASP A 68 -7.05 18.72 11.98
N ASP A 69 -8.07 17.88 11.87
CA ASP A 69 -8.10 16.49 12.35
C ASP A 69 -7.94 15.45 11.23
N GLY A 70 -7.99 15.85 9.96
CA GLY A 70 -7.97 14.90 8.86
C GLY A 70 -8.08 15.51 7.47
N PHE A 71 -8.69 14.73 6.60
CA PHE A 71 -8.92 15.05 5.21
C PHE A 71 -10.38 14.78 4.87
N GLU A 72 -10.95 15.66 4.07
CA GLU A 72 -12.27 15.51 3.50
C GLU A 72 -12.13 15.37 1.99
N PHE A 73 -12.24 14.15 1.48
CA PHE A 73 -12.15 13.87 0.06
C PHE A 73 -13.49 14.07 -0.62
N ILE A 74 -13.45 14.66 -1.81
CA ILE A 74 -14.60 14.87 -2.68
C ILE A 74 -14.58 13.73 -3.71
N PRO A 75 -15.56 12.82 -3.68
CA PRO A 75 -15.64 11.72 -4.64
C PRO A 75 -15.80 12.23 -6.10
N PRO A 76 -15.36 11.44 -7.10
CA PRO A 76 -14.69 10.16 -6.94
C PRO A 76 -13.23 10.31 -6.48
N VAL A 77 -12.72 9.28 -5.80
CA VAL A 77 -11.31 9.14 -5.42
C VAL A 77 -10.72 7.86 -5.97
N GLU A 78 -9.44 7.89 -6.26
CA GLU A 78 -8.70 6.78 -6.82
C GLU A 78 -7.77 6.15 -5.77
N LEU A 79 -7.82 4.83 -5.68
CA LEU A 79 -6.86 4.01 -4.93
C LEU A 79 -6.10 3.11 -5.91
N ILE A 80 -4.78 3.29 -5.97
CA ILE A 80 -3.90 2.46 -6.79
C ILE A 80 -3.24 1.40 -5.91
N ILE A 81 -3.37 0.13 -6.30
CA ILE A 81 -2.72 -1.02 -5.67
C ILE A 81 -1.81 -1.68 -6.69
N SER A 82 -0.60 -2.05 -6.30
CA SER A 82 0.36 -2.70 -7.20
C SER A 82 1.00 -3.91 -6.54
N SER A 83 1.14 -4.99 -7.31
CA SER A 83 1.77 -6.23 -6.88
C SER A 83 2.47 -6.93 -8.05
N PRO A 84 3.67 -7.50 -7.86
CA PRO A 84 4.24 -8.46 -8.79
C PRO A 84 3.54 -9.84 -8.78
N LYS A 85 2.75 -10.14 -7.74
CA LYS A 85 1.97 -11.37 -7.57
C LYS A 85 0.53 -11.14 -8.01
N ASN A 86 0.14 -11.73 -9.13
CA ASN A 86 -1.17 -11.52 -9.75
C ASN A 86 -2.30 -12.06 -8.88
N GLU A 87 -2.07 -13.15 -8.13
CA GLU A 87 -3.09 -13.72 -7.24
C GLU A 87 -3.58 -12.73 -6.18
N ILE A 88 -2.73 -11.81 -5.73
CA ILE A 88 -3.10 -10.75 -4.77
C ILE A 88 -4.13 -9.80 -5.39
N LEU A 89 -3.88 -9.35 -6.63
CA LEU A 89 -4.77 -8.40 -7.29
C LEU A 89 -6.07 -9.08 -7.69
N GLN A 90 -6.02 -10.31 -8.18
CA GLN A 90 -7.20 -11.09 -8.51
C GLN A 90 -8.09 -11.30 -7.28
N SER A 91 -7.50 -11.73 -6.15
CA SER A 91 -8.25 -11.94 -4.91
C SER A 91 -8.90 -10.67 -4.37
N LEU A 92 -8.28 -9.50 -4.58
CA LEU A 92 -8.87 -8.20 -4.24
C LEU A 92 -10.09 -7.90 -5.11
N VAL A 93 -9.97 -8.05 -6.43
CA VAL A 93 -11.07 -7.81 -7.38
C VAL A 93 -12.26 -8.71 -7.03
N GLU A 94 -12.03 -10.01 -6.85
CA GLU A 94 -13.08 -10.96 -6.47
C GLU A 94 -13.73 -10.63 -5.12
N GLY A 95 -12.95 -10.16 -4.14
CA GLY A 95 -13.47 -9.77 -2.83
C GLY A 95 -14.33 -8.52 -2.87
N PHE A 96 -14.01 -7.57 -3.74
CA PHE A 96 -14.84 -6.38 -3.98
C PHE A 96 -16.21 -6.73 -4.58
N PHE A 97 -16.30 -7.71 -5.48
CA PHE A 97 -17.57 -8.13 -6.07
C PHE A 97 -18.49 -8.92 -5.13
N LYS A 98 -17.96 -9.49 -4.05
CA LYS A 98 -18.74 -10.34 -3.13
C LYS A 98 -19.39 -9.60 -1.97
N LYS A 99 -19.02 -8.35 -1.71
CA LYS A 99 -19.56 -7.59 -0.58
C LYS A 99 -20.72 -6.72 -1.02
N GLU A 100 -21.81 -6.82 -0.28
CA GLU A 100 -22.99 -5.98 -0.45
C GLU A 100 -22.73 -4.53 0.01
N GLU A 101 -21.89 -4.38 1.02
CA GLU A 101 -21.49 -3.08 1.56
C GLU A 101 -19.97 -2.97 1.66
N ILE A 102 -19.44 -1.82 1.22
CA ILE A 102 -18.03 -1.49 1.25
C ILE A 102 -17.84 -0.24 2.12
N LEU A 103 -17.07 -0.40 3.20
CA LEU A 103 -16.75 0.68 4.12
C LEU A 103 -15.28 1.05 4.01
N LEU A 104 -15.00 2.35 3.88
CA LEU A 104 -13.67 2.93 3.97
C LEU A 104 -13.57 3.74 5.27
N GLY A 105 -13.12 3.08 6.34
CA GLY A 105 -13.27 3.60 7.69
C GLY A 105 -14.75 3.59 8.06
N GLU A 106 -15.30 4.75 8.40
CA GLU A 106 -16.73 4.92 8.70
C GLU A 106 -17.54 5.37 7.47
N ASN A 107 -16.90 5.50 6.31
CA ASN A 107 -17.53 6.03 5.10
C ASN A 107 -18.05 4.87 4.24
N ARG A 108 -19.34 4.86 3.93
CA ARG A 108 -19.90 3.97 2.91
C ARG A 108 -19.47 4.44 1.53
N VAL A 109 -18.83 3.55 0.78
CA VAL A 109 -18.31 3.82 -0.56
C VAL A 109 -18.79 2.77 -1.54
N PHE A 110 -18.74 3.10 -2.82
CA PHE A 110 -19.09 2.23 -3.93
C PHE A 110 -17.94 2.18 -4.92
N ILE A 111 -17.77 1.06 -5.59
CA ILE A 111 -16.80 0.93 -6.66
C ILE A 111 -17.45 1.41 -7.94
N GLU A 112 -16.98 2.55 -8.43
CA GLU A 112 -17.40 3.09 -9.72
C GLU A 112 -16.74 2.32 -10.86
N SER A 113 -15.44 2.03 -10.74
CA SER A 113 -14.72 1.21 -11.71
C SER A 113 -13.46 0.60 -11.13
N ILE A 114 -13.05 -0.52 -11.73
CA ILE A 114 -11.76 -1.16 -11.50
C ILE A 114 -11.08 -1.31 -12.85
N SER A 115 -9.84 -0.84 -12.96
CA SER A 115 -9.03 -1.01 -14.16
C SER A 115 -7.68 -1.65 -13.82
N LEU A 116 -7.17 -2.43 -14.77
CA LEU A 116 -5.93 -3.17 -14.63
C LEU A 116 -4.93 -2.62 -15.64
N THR A 117 -3.88 -1.97 -15.13
CA THR A 117 -2.76 -1.51 -15.96
C THR A 117 -1.75 -2.66 -16.11
N PRO A 118 -1.39 -3.05 -17.35
CA PRO A 118 -0.37 -4.05 -17.59
C PRO A 118 1.01 -3.55 -17.12
N LYS A 119 1.99 -4.46 -17.12
CA LYS A 119 3.37 -4.07 -16.87
C LYS A 119 3.83 -3.12 -17.99
N ILE A 120 4.49 -2.04 -17.59
CA ILE A 120 5.09 -1.07 -18.51
C ILE A 120 6.55 -1.48 -18.72
N ASN A 121 7.04 -1.36 -19.94
CA ASN A 121 8.46 -1.47 -20.22
C ASN A 121 9.14 -0.16 -19.82
N PHE A 122 10.12 -0.24 -18.92
CA PHE A 122 10.88 0.93 -18.51
C PHE A 122 12.11 1.09 -19.39
N ASP A 123 12.43 2.33 -19.74
CA ASP A 123 13.74 2.68 -20.28
C ASP A 123 14.84 2.46 -19.24
N LYS A 124 16.11 2.61 -19.66
CA LYS A 124 17.27 2.48 -18.77
C LYS A 124 17.21 3.43 -17.57
N GLU A 125 16.66 4.64 -17.77
CA GLU A 125 16.51 5.68 -16.76
C GLU A 125 15.08 6.22 -16.79
N VAL A 126 14.47 6.38 -15.61
CA VAL A 126 13.08 6.82 -15.49
C VAL A 126 12.91 7.75 -14.30
N ILE A 127 12.04 8.75 -14.45
CA ILE A 127 11.65 9.64 -13.37
C ILE A 127 10.46 9.02 -12.64
N ILE A 128 10.60 8.76 -11.34
CA ILE A 128 9.56 8.13 -10.53
C ILE A 128 8.95 9.17 -9.59
N LYS A 129 7.63 9.39 -9.74
CA LYS A 129 6.83 10.13 -8.76
C LYS A 129 6.22 9.16 -7.75
N MET A 130 6.44 9.43 -6.46
CA MET A 130 5.89 8.64 -5.37
C MET A 130 4.39 8.91 -5.18
N LEU A 131 3.54 7.87 -5.33
CA LEU A 131 2.09 7.95 -5.07
C LEU A 131 1.76 7.84 -3.58
N SER A 132 2.66 7.25 -2.80
CA SER A 132 2.67 7.22 -1.35
C SER A 132 4.10 7.50 -0.85
N PRO A 133 4.29 8.09 0.34
CA PRO A 133 5.63 8.39 0.85
C PRO A 133 6.53 7.15 0.91
N VAL A 134 7.80 7.31 0.54
CA VAL A 134 8.82 6.28 0.73
C VAL A 134 9.37 6.37 2.16
N THR A 135 9.53 5.22 2.82
CA THR A 135 10.06 5.15 4.18
C THR A 135 11.23 4.19 4.22
N VAL A 136 12.37 4.67 4.71
CA VAL A 136 13.58 3.87 4.98
C VAL A 136 13.92 4.04 6.46
N TYR A 137 14.12 2.94 7.17
CA TYR A 137 14.43 3.01 8.60
C TYR A 137 15.29 1.82 9.06
N SER A 138 15.99 2.03 10.17
CA SER A 138 16.71 1.00 10.92
C SER A 138 16.26 1.02 12.38
N THR A 139 16.57 -0.05 13.11
CA THR A 139 16.39 -0.09 14.57
C THR A 139 17.76 0.01 15.20
N LEU A 140 18.02 1.13 15.87
CA LEU A 140 19.24 1.38 16.62
C LEU A 140 19.06 0.90 18.06
N GLN A 141 20.12 0.37 18.65
CA GLN A 141 20.17 0.08 20.08
C GLN A 141 20.79 1.27 20.80
N LYS A 142 20.12 1.77 21.83
CA LYS A 142 20.64 2.82 22.71
C LYS A 142 21.60 2.23 23.74
N SER A 143 22.39 3.09 24.39
CA SER A 143 23.30 2.72 25.48
C SER A 143 22.59 2.04 26.67
N ASP A 144 21.31 2.35 26.91
CA ASP A 144 20.46 1.72 27.94
C ASP A 144 19.89 0.35 27.51
N GLY A 145 20.28 -0.17 26.33
CA GLY A 145 19.77 -1.42 25.77
C GLY A 145 18.42 -1.32 25.07
N SER A 146 17.70 -0.19 25.19
CA SER A 146 16.43 0.05 24.52
C SER A 146 16.59 0.23 23.01
N LYS A 147 15.52 -0.04 22.25
CA LYS A 147 15.51 0.09 20.79
C LYS A 147 14.87 1.40 20.36
N LYS A 148 15.45 2.08 19.38
CA LYS A 148 14.88 3.27 18.72
C LYS A 148 14.82 3.04 17.22
N THR A 149 13.66 3.29 16.62
CA THR A 149 13.55 3.35 15.16
C THR A 149 14.08 4.69 14.67
N TYR A 150 15.04 4.65 13.74
CA TYR A 150 15.56 5.83 13.07
C TYR A 150 15.10 5.82 11.62
N TYR A 151 14.42 6.89 11.21
CA TYR A 151 13.93 7.08 9.84
C TYR A 151 14.92 7.94 9.07
N TYR A 152 15.44 7.42 7.98
CA TYR A 152 16.43 8.10 7.14
C TYR A 152 15.75 9.05 6.17
N SER A 153 16.28 10.25 6.07
CA SER A 153 16.01 11.25 5.05
C SER A 153 16.65 10.84 3.71
N PRO A 154 16.03 11.15 2.57
CA PRO A 154 16.63 10.95 1.24
C PRO A 154 17.97 11.66 1.04
N PHE A 155 18.30 12.64 1.89
CA PHE A 155 19.56 13.39 1.84
C PHE A 155 20.70 12.71 2.64
N GLU A 156 20.42 11.60 3.33
CA GLU A 156 21.43 10.82 4.05
C GLU A 156 22.00 9.72 3.14
N GLU A 157 23.32 9.47 3.22
CA GLU A 157 23.99 8.47 2.38
C GLU A 157 23.43 7.06 2.58
N GLU A 158 23.08 6.73 3.82
CA GLU A 158 22.49 5.46 4.23
C GLU A 158 21.17 5.18 3.50
N PHE A 159 20.38 6.22 3.19
CA PHE A 159 19.11 6.06 2.50
C PHE A 159 19.29 5.32 1.18
N ASN A 160 20.25 5.74 0.36
CA ASN A 160 20.53 5.17 -0.96
C ASN A 160 20.99 3.72 -0.88
N LYS A 161 21.84 3.40 0.10
CA LYS A 161 22.30 2.04 0.33
C LYS A 161 21.13 1.15 0.77
N MET A 162 20.39 1.58 1.78
CA MET A 162 19.33 0.78 2.39
C MET A 162 18.13 0.55 1.46
N ILE A 163 17.73 1.56 0.66
CA ILE A 163 16.65 1.39 -0.31
C ILE A 163 17.04 0.39 -1.40
N ARG A 164 18.28 0.45 -1.89
CA ARG A 164 18.82 -0.48 -2.90
C ARG A 164 18.87 -1.92 -2.36
N GLU A 165 19.40 -2.11 -1.16
CA GLU A 165 19.43 -3.43 -0.52
C GLU A 165 18.02 -3.97 -0.26
N ASN A 166 17.08 -3.12 0.16
CA ASN A 166 15.70 -3.53 0.37
C ASN A 166 15.02 -3.99 -0.93
N LEU A 167 15.24 -3.26 -2.03
CA LEU A 167 14.73 -3.62 -3.35
C LEU A 167 15.30 -4.95 -3.83
N ARG A 168 16.62 -5.18 -3.67
CA ARG A 168 17.25 -6.46 -4.01
C ARG A 168 16.64 -7.63 -3.23
N LYS A 169 16.47 -7.47 -1.91
CA LYS A 169 15.85 -8.52 -1.05
C LYS A 169 14.39 -8.80 -1.44
N LYS A 170 13.62 -7.77 -1.79
CA LYS A 170 12.25 -7.91 -2.30
C LYS A 170 12.21 -8.63 -3.65
N TYR A 171 13.16 -8.32 -4.52
CA TYR A 171 13.31 -8.99 -5.82
C TYR A 171 13.60 -10.48 -5.61
N GLU A 172 14.60 -10.83 -4.80
CA GLU A 172 14.94 -12.22 -4.51
C GLU A 172 13.75 -12.96 -3.87
N ALA A 173 13.09 -12.36 -2.87
CA ALA A 173 11.88 -12.92 -2.25
C ALA A 173 10.70 -13.15 -3.22
N ASN A 174 10.65 -12.44 -4.36
CA ASN A 174 9.59 -12.62 -5.34
C ASN A 174 9.75 -13.90 -6.17
N PHE A 175 10.97 -14.42 -6.29
CA PHE A 175 11.30 -15.61 -7.09
C PHE A 175 11.62 -16.86 -6.25
N LEU A 176 11.68 -16.72 -4.93
CA LEU A 176 11.66 -17.83 -3.98
C LEU A 176 10.22 -18.35 -3.80
#